data_AF-A0A2E1I6Y5-F1
#
_entry.id   AF-A0A2E1I6Y5-F1
#
_cell.length_a   1.000
_cell.length_b   1.000
_cell.length_c   1.000
_cell.angle_alpha   90.00
_cell.angle_beta   90.00
_cell.angle_gamma   90.00
#
_symmetry.space_group_name_H-M   'P 1'
#
loop_
_entity.id
_entity.type
_entity.pdbx_description
1 polymer ?
#
loop_
_entity_poly.entity_id
_entity_poly.type
_entity_poly.pdbx_seq_one_letter_code
_entity_poly.pdbx_strand_id
1 'polypeptide(L)'
;MRRLETRLAEETQRLERLYEAYRKAEGDIADKQALIDVLEKEALDREIEREGLEHLLSEKDNKIRELELDGAKSSKRVEHLEPELEKMEEKYSKERAMLGRVYEITEELDEQLQTAQSELEARDDWYVQHMKVFEDLNQAIKDRYEMIESAVEKAAEFQKAQESFKQRMEEAISTAQKTGATIPVGPVEVSVDAGPDGVLGTDDDEIQVNPAGTAEQEEE
;
A
#
# COMPACT_ATOMS: atom_id res chain seq x y z
N MET A 1 38.70 -115.70 -85.39
CA MET A 1 37.59 -115.32 -84.48
C MET A 1 38.09 -114.96 -83.09
N ARG A 2 38.69 -115.87 -82.31
CA ARG A 2 39.12 -115.60 -80.91
C ARG A 2 39.93 -114.31 -80.66
N ARG A 3 40.86 -113.91 -81.53
CA ARG A 3 41.65 -112.66 -81.36
C ARG A 3 40.83 -111.36 -81.56
N LEU A 4 39.80 -111.43 -82.39
CA LEU A 4 38.90 -110.29 -82.61
C LEU A 4 37.94 -110.14 -81.43
N GLU A 5 37.51 -111.25 -80.83
CA GLU A 5 36.68 -111.28 -79.63
C GLU A 5 37.40 -110.71 -78.40
N THR A 6 38.68 -111.06 -78.18
CA THR A 6 39.46 -110.47 -77.07
C THR A 6 39.69 -108.97 -77.26
N ARG A 7 40.01 -108.53 -78.47
CA ARG A 7 40.21 -107.10 -78.77
C ARG A 7 38.92 -106.30 -78.61
N LEU A 8 37.79 -106.86 -79.03
CA LEU A 8 36.47 -106.26 -78.83
C LEU A 8 36.13 -106.15 -77.34
N ALA A 9 36.47 -107.17 -76.53
CA ALA A 9 36.26 -107.15 -75.08
C ALA A 9 37.15 -106.13 -74.34
N GLU A 10 38.40 -105.95 -74.78
CA GLU A 10 39.30 -104.92 -74.23
C GLU A 10 38.83 -103.51 -74.60
N GLU A 11 38.35 -103.32 -75.83
CA GLU A 11 37.80 -102.04 -76.29
C GLU A 11 36.48 -101.69 -75.58
N THR A 12 35.58 -102.65 -75.34
CA THR A 12 34.36 -102.40 -74.54
C THR A 12 34.68 -102.07 -73.08
N GLN A 13 35.62 -102.76 -72.43
CA GLN A 13 36.05 -102.43 -71.06
C GLN A 13 36.67 -101.03 -70.96
N ARG A 14 37.44 -100.61 -71.98
CA ARG A 14 37.99 -99.25 -72.04
C ARG A 14 36.90 -98.21 -72.23
N LEU A 15 35.92 -98.50 -73.07
CA LEU A 15 34.78 -97.64 -73.34
C LEU A 15 33.92 -97.47 -72.07
N GLU A 16 33.63 -98.55 -71.34
CA GLU A 16 32.90 -98.52 -70.06
C GLU A 16 33.60 -97.63 -69.02
N ARG A 17 34.92 -97.79 -68.84
CA ARG A 17 35.69 -96.92 -67.93
C ARG A 17 35.67 -95.45 -68.35
N LEU A 18 35.70 -95.17 -69.65
CA LEU A 18 35.60 -93.81 -70.16
C LEU A 18 34.19 -93.24 -69.92
N TYR A 19 33.14 -94.04 -70.11
CA TYR A 19 31.76 -93.66 -69.80
C TYR A 19 31.55 -93.39 -68.31
N GLU A 20 32.11 -94.23 -67.43
CA GLU A 20 32.06 -94.01 -65.97
C GLU A 20 32.79 -92.71 -65.57
N ALA A 21 33.97 -92.46 -66.14
CA ALA A 21 34.72 -91.22 -65.91
C ALA A 21 33.97 -89.99 -66.42
N TYR A 22 33.35 -90.09 -67.60
CA TYR A 22 32.55 -89.01 -68.19
C TYR A 22 31.30 -88.72 -67.35
N ARG A 23 30.56 -89.76 -66.95
CA ARG A 23 29.39 -89.61 -66.06
C ARG A 23 29.76 -88.98 -64.72
N LYS A 24 30.92 -89.34 -64.16
CA LYS A 24 31.44 -88.71 -62.94
C LYS A 24 31.77 -87.24 -63.16
N ALA A 25 32.42 -86.91 -64.28
CA ALA A 25 32.72 -85.52 -64.63
C ALA A 25 31.45 -84.68 -64.86
N GLU A 26 30.41 -85.25 -65.48
CA GLU A 26 29.10 -84.60 -65.61
C GLU A 26 28.45 -84.31 -64.24
N GLY A 27 28.52 -85.27 -63.31
CA GLY A 27 28.07 -85.06 -61.93
C GLY A 27 28.84 -83.94 -61.21
N ASP A 28 30.17 -83.98 -61.27
CA ASP A 28 31.03 -82.95 -60.67
C ASP A 28 30.77 -81.54 -61.28
N ILE A 29 30.44 -81.48 -62.58
CA ILE A 29 30.07 -80.22 -63.26
C ILE A 29 28.72 -79.72 -62.75
N ALA A 30 27.72 -80.59 -62.63
CA ALA A 30 26.41 -80.23 -62.11
C ALA A 30 26.49 -79.74 -60.65
N ASP A 31 27.27 -80.40 -59.80
CA ASP A 31 27.48 -79.99 -58.40
C ASP A 31 28.17 -78.62 -58.32
N LYS A 32 29.18 -78.38 -59.17
CA LYS A 32 29.85 -77.07 -59.24
C LYS A 32 28.94 -75.97 -59.77
N GLN A 33 28.08 -76.26 -60.73
CA GLN A 33 27.08 -75.31 -61.22
C GLN A 33 26.10 -74.94 -60.10
N ALA A 34 25.58 -75.92 -59.36
CA ALA A 34 24.74 -75.66 -58.21
C ALA A 34 25.44 -74.83 -57.13
N LEU A 35 26.73 -75.09 -56.88
CA LEU A 35 27.52 -74.30 -55.94
C LEU A 35 27.72 -72.85 -56.44
N ILE A 36 28.00 -72.66 -57.73
CA ILE A 36 28.13 -71.33 -58.34
C ILE A 36 26.82 -70.56 -58.18
N ASP A 37 25.67 -71.17 -58.48
CA ASP A 37 24.35 -70.52 -58.34
C ASP A 37 24.07 -70.06 -56.90
N VAL A 38 24.48 -70.85 -55.89
CA VAL A 38 24.35 -70.46 -54.48
C VAL A 38 25.28 -69.30 -54.15
N LEU A 39 26.55 -69.37 -54.56
CA LEU A 39 27.53 -68.31 -54.30
C LEU A 39 27.15 -67.00 -55.00
N GLU A 40 26.58 -67.04 -56.20
CA GLU A 40 26.09 -65.85 -56.90
C GLU A 40 24.92 -65.19 -56.18
N LYS A 41 23.99 -65.98 -55.62
CA LYS A 41 22.91 -65.45 -54.78
C LYS A 41 23.43 -64.82 -53.50
N GLU A 42 24.35 -65.49 -52.80
CA GLU A 42 24.96 -64.93 -51.59
C GLU A 42 25.76 -63.65 -51.90
N ALA A 43 26.45 -63.58 -53.04
CA ALA A 43 27.16 -62.39 -53.46
C ALA A 43 26.20 -61.23 -53.75
N LEU A 44 25.06 -61.51 -54.38
CA LEU A 44 24.02 -60.51 -54.65
C LEU A 44 23.38 -60.00 -53.34
N ASP A 45 23.05 -60.89 -52.41
CA ASP A 45 22.47 -60.50 -51.11
C ASP A 45 23.44 -59.61 -50.32
N ARG A 46 24.73 -59.97 -50.31
CA ARG A 46 25.78 -59.14 -49.69
C ARG A 46 25.94 -57.78 -50.37
N GLU A 47 25.79 -57.72 -51.68
CA GLU A 47 25.85 -56.45 -52.41
C GLU A 47 24.66 -55.55 -52.05
N ILE A 48 23.44 -56.10 -51.97
CA ILE A 48 22.25 -55.37 -51.53
C ILE A 48 22.42 -54.86 -50.09
N GLU A 49 22.92 -55.70 -49.18
CA GLU A 49 23.18 -55.28 -47.80
C GLU A 49 24.21 -54.16 -47.74
N ARG A 50 25.29 -54.26 -48.53
CA ARG A 50 26.31 -53.21 -48.63
C ARG A 50 25.72 -51.90 -49.13
N GLU A 51 24.99 -51.91 -50.24
CA GLU A 51 24.33 -50.72 -50.79
C GLU A 51 23.35 -50.10 -49.79
N GLY A 52 22.58 -50.92 -49.07
CA GLY A 52 21.67 -50.46 -48.01
C GLY A 52 22.39 -49.78 -46.85
N LEU A 53 23.54 -50.32 -46.42
CA LEU A 53 24.37 -49.71 -45.39
C LEU A 53 25.03 -48.41 -45.86
N GLU A 54 25.51 -48.36 -47.10
CA GLU A 54 26.08 -47.14 -47.69
C GLU A 54 25.04 -46.02 -47.78
N HIS A 55 23.79 -46.35 -48.16
CA HIS A 55 22.69 -45.39 -48.16
C HIS A 55 22.42 -44.84 -46.76
N LEU A 56 22.29 -45.72 -45.75
CA LEU A 56 22.05 -45.30 -44.37
C LEU A 56 23.19 -44.45 -43.80
N LEU A 57 24.43 -44.77 -44.16
CA LEU A 57 25.59 -43.97 -43.76
C LEU A 57 25.53 -42.56 -44.38
N SER A 58 25.21 -42.46 -45.67
CA SER A 58 25.04 -41.18 -46.36
C SER A 58 23.92 -40.33 -45.74
N GLU A 59 22.78 -40.93 -45.41
CA GLU A 59 21.69 -40.23 -44.70
C GLU A 59 22.13 -39.71 -43.33
N LYS A 60 22.87 -40.53 -42.57
CA LYS A 60 23.40 -40.13 -41.27
C LYS A 60 24.40 -38.98 -41.39
N ASP A 61 25.30 -39.03 -42.37
CA ASP A 61 26.27 -37.96 -42.61
C ASP A 61 25.57 -36.65 -42.98
N ASN A 62 24.55 -36.71 -43.83
CA ASN A 62 23.74 -35.54 -44.16
C ASN A 62 23.03 -35.00 -42.91
N LYS A 63 22.49 -35.89 -42.06
CA LYS A 63 21.83 -35.46 -40.82
C LYS A 63 22.80 -34.83 -39.83
N ILE A 64 24.00 -35.38 -39.69
CA ILE A 64 25.06 -34.81 -38.84
C ILE A 64 25.41 -33.39 -39.31
N ARG A 65 25.63 -33.21 -40.62
CA ARG A 65 25.92 -31.88 -41.19
C ARG A 65 24.80 -30.87 -40.94
N GLU A 66 23.55 -31.29 -41.06
CA GLU A 66 22.40 -30.42 -40.75
C GLU A 66 22.41 -29.98 -39.27
N LEU A 67 22.64 -30.94 -38.36
CA LEU A 67 22.74 -30.64 -36.92
C LEU A 67 23.93 -29.74 -36.59
N GLU A 68 25.07 -29.92 -37.24
CA GLU A 68 26.24 -29.05 -37.09
C GLU A 68 25.94 -27.62 -37.55
N LEU A 69 25.25 -27.46 -38.69
CA LEU A 69 24.84 -26.16 -39.19
C LEU A 69 23.84 -25.47 -38.25
N ASP A 70 22.86 -26.20 -37.73
CA ASP A 70 21.90 -25.66 -36.78
C ASP A 70 22.53 -25.33 -35.43
N GLY A 71 23.47 -26.16 -34.97
CA GLY A 71 24.32 -25.89 -33.81
C GLY A 71 25.11 -24.60 -33.98
N ALA A 72 25.77 -24.41 -35.12
CA ALA A 72 26.53 -23.20 -35.42
C ALA A 72 25.62 -21.95 -35.48
N LYS A 73 24.45 -22.04 -36.11
CA LYS A 73 23.45 -20.95 -36.14
C LYS A 73 22.92 -20.62 -34.74
N SER A 74 22.68 -21.63 -33.91
CA SER A 74 22.25 -21.43 -32.52
C SER A 74 23.35 -20.75 -31.71
N SER A 75 24.59 -21.26 -31.80
CA SER A 75 25.75 -20.68 -31.13
C SER A 75 25.96 -19.21 -31.51
N LYS A 76 25.80 -18.86 -32.80
CA LYS A 76 25.94 -17.47 -33.24
C LYS A 76 24.81 -16.56 -32.74
N ARG A 77 23.59 -17.09 -32.62
CA ARG A 77 22.46 -16.38 -32.00
C ARG A 77 22.73 -16.12 -30.52
N VAL A 78 23.24 -17.11 -29.80
CA VAL A 78 23.64 -16.96 -28.39
C VAL A 78 24.70 -15.87 -28.25
N GLU A 79 25.77 -15.91 -29.05
CA GLU A 79 26.84 -14.89 -29.02
C GLU A 79 26.32 -13.46 -29.25
N HIS A 80 25.25 -13.29 -30.04
CA HIS A 80 24.64 -11.98 -30.27
C HIS A 80 23.66 -11.56 -29.18
N LEU A 81 22.89 -12.50 -28.63
CA LEU A 81 21.86 -12.24 -27.62
C LEU A 81 22.44 -12.06 -26.21
N GLU A 82 23.54 -12.75 -25.88
CA GLU A 82 24.25 -12.59 -24.60
C GLU A 82 24.59 -11.13 -24.25
N PRO A 83 25.23 -10.33 -25.12
CA PRO A 83 25.54 -8.94 -24.80
C PRO A 83 24.30 -8.03 -24.78
N GLU A 84 23.23 -8.36 -25.51
CA GLU A 84 21.96 -7.63 -25.41
C GLU A 84 21.27 -7.90 -24.08
N LEU A 85 21.32 -9.15 -23.61
CA LEU A 85 20.81 -9.55 -22.32
C LEU A 85 21.58 -8.86 -21.20
N GLU A 86 22.92 -8.85 -21.24
CA GLU A 86 23.76 -8.16 -20.26
C GLU A 86 23.44 -6.66 -20.19
N LYS A 87 23.29 -5.99 -21.34
CA LYS A 87 22.88 -4.57 -21.39
C LYS A 87 21.49 -4.35 -20.82
N MET A 88 20.57 -5.29 -21.03
CA MET A 88 19.21 -5.20 -20.49
C MET A 88 19.24 -5.38 -18.96
N GLU A 89 19.99 -6.35 -18.46
CA GLU A 89 20.21 -6.57 -17.03
C GLU A 89 20.85 -5.35 -16.36
N GLU A 90 21.83 -4.71 -17.00
CA GLU A 90 22.43 -3.47 -16.48
C GLU A 90 21.41 -2.33 -16.41
N LYS A 91 20.59 -2.14 -17.46
CA LYS A 91 19.50 -1.15 -17.45
C LYS A 91 18.49 -1.44 -16.35
N TYR A 92 18.08 -2.69 -16.21
CA TYR A 92 17.15 -3.12 -15.18
C TYR A 92 17.71 -2.88 -13.78
N SER A 93 19.00 -3.16 -13.55
CA SER A 93 19.67 -2.86 -12.27
C SER A 93 19.71 -1.36 -11.99
N LYS A 94 19.97 -0.53 -13.01
CA LYS A 94 19.94 0.94 -12.88
C LYS A 94 18.54 1.46 -12.57
N GLU A 95 17.52 0.96 -13.26
CA GLU A 95 16.12 1.31 -13.03
C GLU A 95 15.66 0.88 -11.64
N ARG A 96 16.06 -0.31 -11.19
CA ARG A 96 15.79 -0.77 -9.82
C ARG A 96 16.43 0.14 -8.77
N ALA A 97 17.67 0.56 -8.97
CA ALA A 97 18.35 1.50 -8.07
C ALA A 97 17.72 2.91 -8.11
N MET A 98 17.26 3.35 -9.28
CA MET A 98 16.52 4.61 -9.41
C MET A 98 15.18 4.53 -8.67
N LEU A 99 14.44 3.42 -8.82
CA LEU A 99 13.18 3.21 -8.12
C LEU A 99 13.37 3.19 -6.61
N GLY A 100 14.43 2.54 -6.10
CA GLY A 100 14.78 2.59 -4.67
C GLY A 100 14.96 4.02 -4.16
N ARG A 101 15.69 4.87 -4.90
CA ARG A 101 15.86 6.30 -4.55
C ARG A 101 14.55 7.09 -4.61
N VAL A 102 13.67 6.80 -5.57
CA VAL A 102 12.34 7.45 -5.61
C VAL A 102 11.53 7.06 -4.38
N TYR A 103 11.58 5.80 -3.95
CA TYR A 103 10.93 5.37 -2.71
C TYR A 103 11.49 6.10 -1.49
N GLU A 104 12.81 6.22 -1.35
CA GLU A 104 13.44 7.00 -0.27
C GLU A 104 12.97 8.45 -0.25
N ILE A 105 12.93 9.11 -1.41
CA ILE A 105 12.43 10.50 -1.53
C ILE A 105 10.94 10.59 -1.18
N THR A 106 10.16 9.58 -1.55
CA THR A 106 8.72 9.57 -1.26
C THR A 106 8.47 9.38 0.23
N GLU A 107 9.27 8.55 0.90
CA GLU A 107 9.23 8.36 2.35
C GLU A 107 9.63 9.65 3.09
N GLU A 108 10.73 10.31 2.67
CA GLU A 108 11.12 11.61 3.21
C GLU A 108 10.01 12.68 3.02
N LEU A 109 9.36 12.69 1.86
CA LEU A 109 8.25 13.61 1.60
C LEU A 109 7.02 13.31 2.48
N ASP A 110 6.74 12.04 2.78
CA ASP A 110 5.66 11.63 3.67
C ASP A 110 5.95 12.05 5.13
N GLU A 111 7.18 11.84 5.60
CA GLU A 111 7.63 12.31 6.93
C GLU A 111 7.52 13.84 7.06
N GLN A 112 7.94 14.58 6.02
CA GLN A 112 7.80 16.04 5.98
C GLN A 112 6.32 16.47 5.99
N LEU A 113 5.46 15.77 5.24
CA LEU A 113 4.04 16.04 5.21
C LEU A 113 3.39 15.81 6.59
N GLN A 114 3.73 14.70 7.25
CA GLN A 114 3.24 14.40 8.59
C GLN A 114 3.69 15.46 9.60
N THR A 115 4.94 15.89 9.52
CA THR A 115 5.46 16.97 10.38
C THR A 115 4.69 18.27 10.13
N ALA A 116 4.53 18.68 8.87
CA ALA A 116 3.78 19.88 8.52
C ALA A 116 2.31 19.82 8.96
N GLN A 117 1.66 18.67 8.87
CA GLN A 117 0.31 18.46 9.40
C GLN A 117 0.27 18.65 10.92
N SER A 118 1.22 18.05 11.65
CA SER A 118 1.30 18.19 13.10
C SER A 118 1.54 19.65 13.55
N GLU A 119 2.34 20.41 12.79
CA GLU A 119 2.57 21.83 13.06
C GLU A 119 1.31 22.68 12.79
N LEU A 120 0.56 22.37 11.73
CA LEU A 120 -0.72 23.03 11.44
C LEU A 120 -1.76 22.73 12.51
N GLU A 121 -1.86 21.48 12.98
CA GLU A 121 -2.74 21.11 14.09
C GLU A 121 -2.36 21.85 15.37
N ALA A 122 -1.08 21.89 15.73
CA ALA A 122 -0.60 22.63 16.90
C ALA A 122 -0.91 24.13 16.80
N ARG A 123 -0.80 24.70 15.59
CA ARG A 123 -1.17 26.10 15.32
C ARG A 123 -2.68 26.31 15.49
N ASP A 124 -3.50 25.42 14.96
CA ASP A 124 -4.95 25.52 15.03
C ASP A 124 -5.45 25.34 16.48
N ASP A 125 -4.85 24.41 17.24
CA ASP A 125 -5.09 24.25 18.69
C ASP A 125 -4.73 25.52 19.46
N TRP A 126 -3.59 26.15 19.15
CA TRP A 126 -3.19 27.42 19.74
C TRP A 126 -4.22 28.52 19.45
N TYR A 127 -4.71 28.63 18.20
CA TYR A 127 -5.74 29.60 17.85
C TYR A 127 -7.04 29.39 18.62
N VAL A 128 -7.52 28.15 18.73
CA VAL A 128 -8.75 27.82 19.48
C VAL A 128 -8.60 28.21 20.95
N GLN A 129 -7.47 27.86 21.57
CA GLN A 129 -7.20 28.21 22.97
C GLN A 129 -7.16 29.73 23.18
N HIS A 130 -6.55 30.48 22.25
CA HIS A 130 -6.47 31.94 22.38
C HIS A 130 -7.81 32.64 22.10
N MET A 131 -8.61 32.13 21.16
CA MET A 131 -9.95 32.66 20.91
C MET A 131 -10.86 32.51 22.12
N LYS A 132 -10.74 31.40 22.86
CA LYS A 132 -11.47 31.22 24.12
C LYS A 132 -11.16 32.31 25.14
N VAL A 133 -9.90 32.70 25.29
CA VAL A 133 -9.50 33.80 26.20
C VAL A 133 -10.16 35.13 25.80
N PHE A 134 -10.23 35.42 24.50
CA PHE A 134 -10.91 36.63 24.03
C PHE A 134 -12.42 36.58 24.24
N GLU A 135 -13.05 35.40 24.09
CA GLU A 135 -14.47 35.20 24.38
C GLU A 135 -14.76 35.37 25.87
N ASP A 136 -13.96 34.74 26.74
CA ASP A 136 -14.04 34.88 28.19
C ASP A 136 -13.85 36.35 28.64
N LEU A 137 -12.88 37.07 28.05
CA LEU A 137 -12.67 38.50 28.31
C LEU A 137 -13.87 39.35 27.86
N ASN A 138 -14.43 39.05 26.69
CA ASN A 138 -15.59 39.77 26.18
C ASN A 138 -16.82 39.55 27.08
N GLN A 139 -16.98 38.35 27.62
CA GLN A 139 -18.03 38.07 28.60
C GLN A 139 -17.79 38.85 29.90
N ALA A 140 -16.58 38.81 30.47
CA ALA A 140 -16.25 39.56 31.68
C ALA A 140 -16.45 41.09 31.52
N ILE A 141 -16.19 41.63 30.31
CA ILE A 141 -16.47 43.03 30.00
C ILE A 141 -17.97 43.32 30.02
N LYS A 142 -18.80 42.45 29.42
CA LYS A 142 -20.26 42.59 29.45
C LYS A 142 -20.81 42.53 30.87
N ASP A 143 -20.40 41.52 31.65
CA ASP A 143 -20.82 41.36 33.05
C ASP A 143 -20.49 42.63 33.85
N ARG A 144 -19.31 43.21 33.63
CA ARG A 144 -18.91 44.47 34.26
C ARG A 144 -19.79 45.65 33.83
N TYR A 145 -20.20 45.74 32.57
CA TYR A 145 -21.12 46.79 32.11
C TYR A 145 -22.49 46.66 32.76
N GLU A 146 -23.04 45.45 32.84
CA GLU A 146 -24.32 45.16 33.49
C GLU A 146 -24.29 45.55 34.99
N MET A 147 -23.21 45.20 35.70
CA MET A 147 -23.02 45.63 37.09
C MET A 147 -22.96 47.15 37.24
N ILE A 148 -22.28 47.86 36.31
CA ILE A 148 -22.21 49.32 36.34
C ILE A 148 -23.59 49.93 36.09
N GLU A 149 -24.36 49.38 35.15
CA GLU A 149 -25.71 49.85 34.86
C GLU A 149 -26.63 49.68 36.07
N SER A 150 -26.65 48.49 36.69
CA SER A 150 -27.36 48.23 37.95
C SER A 150 -26.93 49.19 39.07
N ALA A 151 -25.63 49.43 39.24
CA ALA A 151 -25.14 50.36 40.25
C ALA A 151 -25.55 51.83 39.97
N VAL A 152 -25.59 52.26 38.70
CA VAL A 152 -26.06 53.59 38.31
C VAL A 152 -27.57 53.73 38.53
N GLU A 153 -28.34 52.71 38.21
CA GLU A 153 -29.78 52.67 38.47
C GLU A 153 -30.08 52.77 39.97
N LYS A 154 -29.44 51.94 40.79
CA LYS A 154 -29.55 52.00 42.26
C LYS A 154 -29.12 53.36 42.81
N ALA A 155 -28.06 53.96 42.28
CA ALA A 155 -27.64 55.30 42.68
C ALA A 155 -28.67 56.37 42.30
N ALA A 156 -29.30 56.27 41.13
CA ALA A 156 -30.35 57.18 40.70
C ALA A 156 -31.63 57.01 41.54
N GLU A 157 -31.99 55.77 41.89
CA GLU A 157 -33.09 55.48 42.81
C GLU A 157 -32.81 55.98 44.22
N PHE A 158 -31.60 55.76 44.73
CA PHE A 158 -31.16 56.30 46.02
C PHE A 158 -31.20 57.83 46.05
N GLN A 159 -30.75 58.50 44.98
CA GLN A 159 -30.86 59.96 44.86
C GLN A 159 -32.31 60.43 44.85
N LYS A 160 -33.19 59.81 44.05
CA LYS A 160 -34.63 60.12 44.06
C LYS A 160 -35.27 59.89 45.43
N ALA A 161 -34.92 58.79 46.09
CA ALA A 161 -35.38 58.49 47.45
C ALA A 161 -34.92 59.58 48.43
N GLN A 162 -33.65 59.99 48.36
CA GLN A 162 -33.09 61.07 49.17
C GLN A 162 -33.76 62.43 48.90
N GLU A 163 -34.04 62.77 47.64
CA GLU A 163 -34.77 63.98 47.26
C GLU A 163 -36.20 63.96 47.78
N SER A 164 -36.91 62.83 47.67
CA SER A 164 -38.26 62.66 48.21
C SER A 164 -38.29 62.75 49.74
N PHE A 165 -37.27 62.21 50.42
CA PHE A 165 -37.10 62.32 51.85
C PHE A 165 -36.86 63.78 52.27
N LYS A 166 -35.99 64.50 51.55
CA LYS A 166 -35.77 65.94 51.78
C LYS A 166 -37.05 66.74 51.59
N GLN A 167 -37.83 66.47 50.54
CA GLN A 167 -39.11 67.14 50.31
C GLN A 167 -40.11 66.87 51.44
N ARG A 168 -40.26 65.62 51.90
CA ARG A 168 -41.12 65.29 53.06
C ARG A 168 -40.65 65.97 54.33
N MET A 169 -39.34 66.04 54.56
CA MET A 169 -38.75 66.72 55.71
C MET A 169 -38.99 68.24 55.64
N GLU A 170 -38.82 68.85 54.47
CA GLU A 170 -39.05 70.28 54.25
C GLU A 170 -40.55 70.64 54.34
N GLU A 171 -41.44 69.77 53.88
CA GLU A 171 -42.89 69.89 54.04
C GLU A 171 -43.31 69.74 55.51
N ALA A 172 -42.73 68.79 56.25
CA ALA A 172 -42.94 68.65 57.68
C ALA A 172 -42.42 69.88 58.45
N ILE A 173 -41.28 70.44 58.04
CA ILE A 173 -40.72 71.69 58.60
C ILE A 173 -41.65 72.89 58.33
N SER A 174 -42.11 73.05 57.09
CA SER A 174 -43.06 74.11 56.70
C SER A 174 -44.40 73.98 57.44
N THR A 175 -44.90 72.77 57.62
CA THR A 175 -46.14 72.49 58.34
C THR A 175 -46.01 72.78 59.83
N ALA A 176 -44.90 72.38 60.45
CA ALA A 176 -44.56 72.70 61.83
C ALA A 176 -44.40 74.22 62.06
N GLN A 177 -43.76 74.93 61.13
CA GLN A 177 -43.64 76.40 61.18
C GLN A 177 -45.00 77.11 61.07
N LYS A 178 -45.95 76.57 60.30
CA LYS A 178 -47.31 77.11 60.17
C LYS A 178 -48.22 76.80 61.35
N THR A 179 -47.97 75.71 62.08
CA THR A 179 -48.84 75.21 63.16
C THR A 179 -48.27 75.40 64.57
N GLY A 180 -47.00 75.82 64.70
CA GLY A 180 -46.33 76.04 66.00
C GLY A 180 -45.95 74.76 66.75
N ALA A 181 -46.02 73.59 66.11
CA ALA A 181 -45.61 72.33 66.70
C ALA A 181 -44.09 72.11 66.58
N THR A 182 -43.46 71.59 67.63
CA THR A 182 -42.04 71.22 67.62
C THR A 182 -41.80 69.96 66.79
N ILE A 183 -40.83 70.00 65.89
CA ILE A 183 -40.38 68.85 65.11
C ILE A 183 -39.34 68.07 65.92
N PRO A 184 -39.47 66.74 66.08
CA PRO A 184 -38.37 65.94 66.60
C PRO A 184 -37.31 65.81 65.49
N VAL A 185 -36.20 66.55 65.61
CA VAL A 185 -35.01 66.33 64.79
C VAL A 185 -34.11 65.37 65.54
N GLY A 186 -34.33 64.07 65.32
CA GLY A 186 -33.39 63.01 65.71
C GLY A 186 -32.47 62.66 64.52
N PRO A 187 -31.24 62.18 64.76
CA PRO A 187 -30.45 61.59 63.69
C PRO A 187 -31.21 60.41 63.06
N VAL A 188 -31.09 60.25 61.76
CA VAL A 188 -31.64 59.11 61.01
C VAL A 188 -30.44 58.31 60.54
N GLU A 189 -30.42 57.03 60.87
CA GLU A 189 -29.43 56.10 60.32
C GLU A 189 -30.00 55.50 59.05
N VAL A 190 -29.24 55.61 57.96
CA VAL A 190 -29.55 54.97 56.69
C VAL A 190 -28.65 53.76 56.60
N SER A 191 -29.25 52.57 56.68
CA SER A 191 -28.57 51.29 56.54
C SER A 191 -29.05 50.62 55.26
N VAL A 192 -28.11 50.02 54.53
CA VAL A 192 -28.41 49.15 53.39
C VAL A 192 -28.40 47.74 53.94
N ASP A 193 -29.54 47.05 53.88
CA ASP A 193 -29.62 45.65 54.24
C ASP A 193 -29.32 44.80 53.01
N ALA A 194 -28.45 43.82 53.17
CA ALA A 194 -28.20 42.88 52.09
C ALA A 194 -29.45 42.02 51.92
N GLY A 195 -29.86 41.78 50.67
CA GLY A 195 -30.98 40.90 50.37
C GLY A 195 -30.82 39.49 50.97
N PRO A 196 -31.75 38.56 50.71
CA PRO A 196 -31.71 37.19 51.24
C PRO A 196 -30.44 36.38 50.87
N ASP A 197 -29.60 36.89 49.98
CA ASP A 197 -28.29 36.35 49.59
C ASP A 197 -27.13 36.80 50.50
N GLY A 198 -27.32 37.83 51.33
CA GLY A 198 -26.35 38.35 52.28
C GLY A 198 -25.17 39.11 51.65
N VAL A 199 -25.23 39.47 50.37
CA VAL A 199 -24.14 40.15 49.66
C VAL A 199 -24.55 41.57 49.27
N LEU A 200 -23.92 42.58 49.90
CA LEU A 200 -24.12 43.98 49.52
C LEU A 200 -23.68 44.22 48.06
N GLY A 201 -24.55 44.87 47.28
CA GLY A 201 -24.37 45.24 45.89
C GLY A 201 -25.30 44.51 44.91
N THR A 202 -26.16 43.61 45.37
CA THR A 202 -27.07 42.81 44.53
C THR A 202 -28.45 43.46 44.40
N ASP A 203 -29.23 43.02 43.42
CA ASP A 203 -30.47 43.69 42.98
C ASP A 203 -31.59 43.62 44.02
N ASP A 204 -31.40 42.78 45.03
CA ASP A 204 -32.32 42.51 46.13
C ASP A 204 -31.99 43.34 47.39
N ASP A 205 -30.98 44.23 47.36
CA ASP A 205 -30.64 45.09 48.49
C ASP A 205 -31.75 46.11 48.79
N GLU A 206 -32.23 46.12 50.04
CA GLU A 206 -33.26 47.07 50.48
C GLU A 206 -32.65 48.22 51.29
N ILE A 207 -33.00 49.45 50.90
CA ILE A 207 -32.58 50.66 51.62
C ILE A 207 -33.59 50.98 52.72
N GLN A 208 -33.18 50.77 53.96
CA GLN A 208 -34.01 51.06 55.12
C GLN A 208 -33.61 52.40 55.76
N VAL A 209 -34.62 53.21 56.09
CA VAL A 209 -34.45 54.53 56.69
C VAL A 209 -35.18 54.54 58.03
N ASN A 210 -34.43 54.35 59.12
CA ASN A 210 -34.99 54.22 60.46
C ASN A 210 -34.67 55.46 61.31
N PRO A 211 -35.64 56.00 62.09
CA PRO A 211 -35.33 57.03 63.08
C PRO A 211 -34.39 56.43 64.14
N ALA A 212 -33.27 57.09 64.45
CA ALA A 212 -32.33 56.54 65.43
C ALA A 212 -33.01 56.43 66.81
N GLY A 213 -33.22 55.20 67.28
CA GLY A 213 -33.72 54.94 68.63
C GLY A 213 -34.67 53.77 68.85
N THR A 214 -35.06 53.00 67.85
CA THR A 214 -35.78 51.72 68.07
C THR A 214 -34.82 50.55 67.93
N ALA A 215 -33.98 50.37 68.95
CA ALA A 215 -33.48 49.04 69.28
C ALA A 215 -34.67 48.26 69.86
N GLU A 216 -35.38 47.53 69.00
CA GLU A 216 -36.22 46.43 69.49
C GLU A 216 -35.28 45.28 69.84
N GLN A 217 -35.11 45.12 71.15
CA GLN A 217 -34.79 43.85 71.76
C GLN A 217 -35.88 42.85 71.35
N GLU A 218 -35.54 41.83 70.58
CA GLU A 218 -36.17 40.53 70.74
C GLU A 218 -35.06 39.49 71.00
N GLU A 219 -35.14 38.96 72.21
CA GLU A 219 -34.45 37.77 72.69
C GLU A 219 -35.03 36.51 72.02
N GLU A 220 -34.15 35.51 71.90
CA GLU A 220 -34.35 34.08 71.57
C GLU A 220 -34.33 33.64 70.08
#